data_AF-A0AAV5SBE5-F1
#
_entry.id   AF-A0AAV5SBE5-F1
#
_cell.length_a   1.000
_cell.length_b   1.000
_cell.length_c   1.000
_cell.angle_alpha   90.00
_cell.angle_beta   90.00
_cell.angle_gamma   90.00
#
_symmetry.space_group_name_H-M   'P 1'
#
loop_
_entity.id
_entity.type
_entity.pdbx_description
1 polymer ?
#
loop_
_entity_poly.entity_id
_entity_poly.type
_entity_poly.pdbx_seq_one_letter_code
_entity_poly.pdbx_strand_id
1 'polypeptide(L)'
;SIVHDGANGATQKELTDLLLNGCSPSDVTAFYSSLALSLPSSNETGVAFKSANRLYIDDKITLKNDYQKHVEDNYKAKVENLNL
;
A
#
# COMPACT_ATOMS: atom_id res chain seq x y z
N SER A 1 2.81 4.19 0.47
CA SER A 1 1.34 4.23 0.35
C SER A 1 0.65 3.20 1.24
N ILE A 2 0.99 1.91 1.21
CA ILE A 2 0.31 0.88 2.04
C ILE A 2 0.23 1.28 3.53
N VAL A 3 1.36 1.67 4.15
CA VAL A 3 1.38 2.14 5.56
C VAL A 3 0.59 3.44 5.76
N HIS A 4 0.59 4.33 4.76
CA HIS A 4 -0.17 5.57 4.78
C HIS A 4 -1.69 5.31 4.82
N ASP A 5 -2.16 4.29 4.10
CA ASP A 5 -3.58 3.95 4.04
C ASP A 5 -4.10 3.31 5.34
N GLY A 6 -3.20 2.83 6.20
CA GLY A 6 -3.51 2.37 7.56
C GLY A 6 -3.35 3.46 8.63
N ALA A 7 -2.78 4.61 8.27
CA ALA A 7 -2.57 5.73 9.19
C ALA A 7 -3.81 6.66 9.25
N ASN A 8 -3.86 7.50 10.28
CA ASN A 8 -4.87 8.56 10.39
C ASN A 8 -4.27 9.80 11.10
N GLY A 9 -4.98 10.93 11.08
CA GLY A 9 -4.59 12.15 11.77
C GLY A 9 -3.24 12.70 11.29
N ALA A 10 -2.40 13.13 12.24
CA ALA A 10 -1.10 13.74 11.95
C ALA A 10 -0.18 12.78 11.17
N THR A 11 -0.17 11.49 11.50
CA THR A 11 0.67 10.50 10.80
C THR A 11 0.28 10.36 9.34
N GLN A 12 -1.03 10.30 9.03
CA GLN A 12 -1.46 10.25 7.63
C GLN A 12 -1.14 11.55 6.89
N LYS A 13 -1.30 12.70 7.55
CA LYS A 13 -0.96 14.00 6.96
C LYS A 13 0.52 14.09 6.62
N GLU A 14 1.42 13.76 7.55
CA GLU A 14 2.86 13.78 7.32
C GLU A 14 3.27 12.84 6.18
N LEU A 15 2.66 11.65 6.12
CA LEU A 15 2.89 10.71 5.01
C LEU A 15 2.31 11.20 3.68
N THR A 16 1.19 11.91 3.70
CA THR A 16 0.61 12.54 2.50
C THR A 16 1.57 13.59 1.95
N ASP A 17 2.02 14.51 2.83
CA ASP A 17 2.95 15.58 2.45
C ASP A 17 4.29 15.02 1.93
N LEU A 18 4.77 13.91 2.52
CA LEU A 18 5.99 13.23 2.09
C LEU A 18 5.85 12.56 0.72
N LEU A 19 4.73 11.86 0.49
CA LEU A 19 4.53 11.03 -0.71
C LEU A 19 4.02 11.83 -1.91
N LEU A 20 3.11 12.77 -1.67
CA LEU A 20 2.45 13.56 -2.70
C LEU A 20 2.05 14.93 -2.14
N ASN A 21 3.05 15.77 -1.91
CA ASN A 21 2.88 17.08 -1.29
C ASN A 21 1.79 17.93 -1.98
N GLY A 22 0.90 18.51 -1.18
CA GLY A 22 -0.20 19.34 -1.67
C GLY A 22 -1.43 18.56 -2.19
N CYS A 23 -1.41 17.23 -2.11
CA CYS A 23 -2.54 16.39 -2.50
C CYS A 23 -3.31 15.83 -1.28
N SER A 24 -4.44 15.18 -1.55
CA SER A 24 -5.24 14.50 -0.52
C SER A 24 -4.74 13.07 -0.25
N PRO A 25 -5.09 12.46 0.90
CA PRO A 25 -4.82 11.05 1.16
C PRO A 25 -5.40 10.10 0.08
N SER A 26 -6.56 10.45 -0.49
CA SER A 26 -7.15 9.69 -1.60
C SER A 26 -6.32 9.77 -2.87
N ASP A 27 -5.67 10.91 -3.15
CA ASP A 27 -4.79 11.05 -4.33
C ASP A 27 -3.54 10.18 -4.19
N VAL A 28 -2.96 10.13 -2.98
CA VAL A 28 -1.83 9.23 -2.67
C VAL A 28 -2.23 7.77 -2.93
N THR A 29 -3.40 7.37 -2.42
CA THR A 29 -3.92 6.01 -2.61
C THR A 29 -4.09 5.71 -4.10
N ALA A 30 -4.77 6.59 -4.84
CA ALA A 30 -5.07 6.41 -6.26
C ALA A 30 -3.80 6.35 -7.12
N PHE A 31 -2.84 7.24 -6.87
CA PHE A 31 -1.61 7.30 -7.63
C PHE A 31 -0.75 6.03 -7.45
N TYR A 32 -0.47 5.66 -6.20
CA TYR A 32 0.43 4.53 -5.93
C TYR A 32 -0.22 3.17 -6.16
N SER A 33 -1.54 3.03 -5.98
CA SER A 33 -2.26 1.79 -6.35
C SER A 33 -2.24 1.58 -7.86
N SER A 34 -2.55 2.62 -8.64
CA SER A 34 -2.46 2.58 -10.10
C SER A 34 -1.06 2.21 -10.59
N LEU A 35 -0.02 2.80 -9.98
CA LEU A 35 1.36 2.46 -10.31
C LEU A 35 1.71 1.00 -9.96
N ALA A 36 1.33 0.53 -8.78
CA ALA A 36 1.59 -0.84 -8.34
C ALA A 36 0.94 -1.89 -9.24
N LEU A 37 -0.23 -1.59 -9.80
CA LEU A 37 -0.98 -2.48 -10.69
C LEU A 37 -0.52 -2.41 -12.15
N SER A 38 -0.09 -1.24 -12.63
CA SER A 38 0.31 -1.03 -14.02
C SER A 38 1.70 -1.56 -14.34
N LEU A 39 2.66 -1.42 -13.42
CA LEU A 39 4.06 -1.82 -13.69
C LEU A 39 4.21 -3.33 -14.01
N PRO A 40 3.65 -4.27 -13.21
CA PRO A 40 3.73 -5.70 -13.54
C PRO A 40 2.94 -6.08 -14.80
N SER A 41 2.00 -5.24 -15.21
CA SER A 41 1.13 -5.45 -16.38
C SER A 41 1.69 -4.83 -17.66
N SER A 42 2.81 -4.11 -17.57
CA SER A 42 3.44 -3.47 -18.73
C SER A 42 4.11 -4.53 -19.61
N ASN A 43 3.71 -4.58 -20.89
CA ASN A 43 4.19 -5.57 -21.86
C ASN A 43 5.33 -5.00 -22.72
N GLU A 44 6.27 -4.30 -22.09
CA GLU A 44 7.44 -3.75 -22.79
C GLU A 44 8.38 -4.86 -23.21
N THR A 45 8.65 -4.94 -24.52
CA THR A 45 9.47 -6.02 -25.07
C THR A 45 10.90 -5.92 -24.54
N GLY A 46 11.37 -6.96 -23.86
CA GLY A 46 12.73 -7.03 -23.32
C GLY A 46 12.87 -6.58 -21.86
N VAL A 47 11.78 -6.17 -21.19
CA VAL A 47 11.80 -5.81 -19.76
C VAL A 47 10.83 -6.70 -18.99
N ALA A 48 11.31 -7.35 -17.93
CA ALA A 48 10.48 -8.12 -17.01
C ALA A 48 10.47 -7.45 -15.64
N PHE A 49 9.30 -6.95 -15.22
CA PHE A 49 9.11 -6.36 -13.89
C PHE A 49 8.26 -7.29 -13.02
N LYS A 50 8.74 -7.58 -11.82
CA LYS A 50 8.01 -8.34 -10.79
C LYS A 50 8.17 -7.65 -9.45
N SER A 51 7.08 -7.52 -8.70
CA SER A 51 7.08 -6.99 -7.34
C SER A 51 6.17 -7.84 -6.47
N ALA A 52 6.59 -8.08 -5.23
CA ALA A 52 5.83 -8.81 -4.24
C ALA A 52 6.00 -8.12 -2.89
N ASN A 53 4.98 -7.38 -2.47
CA ASN A 53 4.98 -6.65 -1.21
C ASN A 53 4.18 -7.41 -0.15
N ARG A 54 4.72 -7.49 1.05
CA ARG A 54 4.04 -8.03 2.23
C ARG A 54 4.37 -7.23 3.47
N LEU A 55 3.38 -7.02 4.32
CA LEU A 55 3.53 -6.48 5.67
C LEU A 55 3.30 -7.60 6.68
N TYR A 56 4.20 -7.69 7.67
CA TYR A 56 4.09 -8.60 8.79
C TYR A 56 3.85 -7.79 10.06
N ILE A 57 2.90 -8.25 10.87
CA ILE A 57 2.49 -7.59 12.12
C ILE A 57 2.55 -8.62 13.23
N ASP A 58 2.93 -8.23 14.44
CA ASP A 58 2.91 -9.12 15.62
C ASP A 58 1.51 -9.75 15.82
N ASP A 59 1.45 -11.03 16.17
CA ASP A 59 0.20 -11.79 16.31
C ASP A 59 -0.69 -11.33 17.47
N LYS A 60 -0.17 -10.53 18.40
CA LYS A 60 -0.92 -9.90 19.49
C LYS A 60 -1.71 -8.69 19.03
N ILE A 61 -1.45 -8.16 17.84
CA ILE A 61 -2.16 -7.00 17.30
C ILE A 61 -3.32 -7.47 16.43
N THR A 62 -4.54 -7.07 16.78
CA THR A 62 -5.71 -7.35 15.94
C THR A 62 -5.66 -6.50 14.67
N LEU A 63 -5.40 -7.15 13.53
CA LEU A 63 -5.47 -6.52 12.22
C LEU A 63 -6.93 -6.23 11.85
N LYS A 64 -7.21 -5.02 11.37
CA LYS A 64 -8.54 -4.67 10.85
C LYS A 64 -8.74 -5.29 9.47
N ASN A 65 -9.79 -6.10 9.33
CA ASN A 65 -10.15 -6.75 8.07
C ASN A 65 -10.32 -5.74 6.91
N ASP A 66 -10.90 -4.57 7.18
CA ASP A 66 -11.10 -3.53 6.17
C ASP A 66 -9.77 -3.02 5.61
N TYR A 67 -8.76 -2.86 6.48
CA TYR A 67 -7.42 -2.45 6.04
C TYR A 67 -6.73 -3.56 5.25
N GLN A 68 -6.83 -4.82 5.71
CA GLN A 68 -6.29 -5.95 4.95
C GLN A 68 -6.89 -6.03 3.54
N LYS A 69 -8.23 -5.96 3.45
CA LYS A 69 -8.94 -5.97 2.17
C LYS A 69 -8.55 -4.79 1.29
N HIS A 70 -8.44 -3.60 1.86
CA HIS A 70 -8.00 -2.40 1.15
C HIS A 70 -6.62 -2.58 0.53
N VAL A 71 -5.67 -3.19 1.25
CA VAL A 71 -4.31 -3.43 0.74
C VAL A 71 -4.27 -4.49 -0.35
N GLU A 72 -5.01 -5.59 -0.17
CA GLU A 72 -5.11 -6.66 -1.17
C GLU A 72 -5.76 -6.17 -2.47
N ASP A 73 -6.83 -5.38 -2.36
CA ASP A 73 -7.57 -4.88 -3.52
C ASP A 73 -6.76 -3.85 -4.30
N ASN A 74 -6.17 -2.86 -3.63
CA ASN A 74 -5.50 -1.72 -4.27
C ASN A 74 -4.04 -1.98 -4.67
N TYR A 75 -3.33 -2.88 -3.99
CA TYR A 75 -1.89 -3.06 -4.22
C TYR A 75 -1.48 -4.49 -4.58
N LYS A 76 -2.41 -5.47 -4.51
CA LYS A 76 -2.11 -6.92 -4.62
C LYS A 76 -1.00 -7.37 -3.66
N ALA A 77 -0.84 -6.62 -2.57
CA ALA A 77 0.07 -6.91 -1.48
C ALA A 77 -0.68 -7.71 -0.40
N LYS A 78 0.07 -8.34 0.50
CA LYS A 78 -0.50 -9.06 1.64
C LYS A 78 -0.17 -8.35 2.96
N VAL A 79 -1.09 -8.42 3.91
CA VAL A 79 -0.82 -8.04 5.31
C VAL A 79 -1.20 -9.23 6.16
N GLU A 80 -0.26 -9.72 6.97
CA GLU A 80 -0.50 -10.89 7.81
C GLU A 80 0.09 -10.73 9.21
N ASN A 81 -0.61 -11.29 10.18
CA ASN A 81 -0.08 -11.48 11.51
C ASN A 81 0.94 -12.62 11.50
N LEU A 82 2.06 -12.43 12.18
CA LEU A 82 3.13 -13.41 12.33
C LEU A 82 3.55 -13.49 13.79
N ASN A 83 3.65 -14.71 14.30
CA ASN A 83 4.29 -14.98 15.59
C ASN A 83 5.79 -15.13 15.33
N LEU A 84 6.58 -14.14 15.75
CA LEU A 84 8.03 -14.07 15.56
C LEU A 84 8.79 -14.74 16.71
#